data_AF-A0A662IJC0-F1
#
_entry.id   AF-A0A662IJC0-F1
#
_cell.length_a   1.000
_cell.length_b   1.000
_cell.length_c   1.000
_cell.angle_alpha   90.00
_cell.angle_beta   90.00
_cell.angle_gamma   90.00
#
_symmetry.space_group_name_H-M   'P 1'
#
loop_
_entity.id
_entity.type
_entity.pdbx_description
1 polymer ?
#
loop_
_entity_poly.entity_id
_entity_poly.type
_entity_poly.pdbx_seq_one_letter_code
_entity_poly.pdbx_strand_id
1 'polypeptide(L)' 'MSRRIGTPFKACRNCKRLMPLDSDKCEFCGSSDLSRDWFGLAIIIEDGSLLAEKLGLEKTGRYALKVR' A
#
# COMPACT_ATOMS: atom_id res chain seq x y z
N MET A 1 -25.51 -2.89 -11.41
CA MET A 1 -24.27 -3.42 -10.78
C MET A 1 -23.20 -2.35 -10.89
N SER A 2 -22.88 -1.68 -9.79
CA SER A 2 -21.86 -0.61 -9.77
C SER A 2 -20.53 -1.19 -10.23
N ARG A 3 -20.04 -0.72 -11.40
CA ARG A 3 -18.71 -1.06 -11.90
C ARG A 3 -17.74 -0.46 -10.88
N ARG A 4 -17.28 -1.27 -9.93
CA ARG A 4 -16.22 -0.86 -9.00
C ARG A 4 -15.08 -0.43 -9.89
N ILE A 5 -14.88 0.87 -10.03
CA ILE A 5 -13.68 1.43 -10.62
C ILE A 5 -12.57 0.87 -9.74
N GLY A 6 -11.89 -0.16 -10.24
CA GLY A 6 -10.82 -0.80 -9.50
C GLY A 6 -9.81 0.29 -9.16
N THR A 7 -9.45 0.42 -7.90
CA THR A 7 -8.34 1.28 -7.51
C THR A 7 -7.13 0.89 -8.38
N PRO A 8 -6.42 1.85 -8.99
CA PRO A 8 -5.31 1.56 -9.91
C PRO A 8 -4.07 1.00 -9.21
N PHE A 9 -4.22 0.55 -7.95
CA PHE A 9 -3.16 0.04 -7.11
C PHE A 9 -3.57 -1.29 -6.48
N LYS A 10 -2.56 -2.14 -6.28
CA LYS A 10 -2.61 -3.31 -5.40
C LYS A 10 -1.78 -3.04 -4.16
N ALA A 11 -2.23 -3.54 -3.01
CA ALA A 11 -1.51 -3.41 -1.75
C ALA A 11 -0.73 -4.70 -1.46
N CYS A 12 0.52 -4.58 -1.02
CA CYS A 12 1.24 -5.72 -0.48
C CYS A 12 0.67 -6.12 0.88
N ARG A 13 0.37 -7.40 1.10
CA ARG A 13 -0.14 -7.84 2.41
C ARG A 13 0.90 -7.77 3.53
N ASN A 14 2.18 -7.86 3.17
CA ASN A 14 3.27 -7.87 4.13
C ASN A 14 3.63 -6.45 4.61
N CYS A 15 3.91 -5.53 3.69
CA CYS A 15 4.34 -4.17 4.03
C CYS A 15 3.28 -3.08 3.80
N LYS A 16 2.08 -3.45 3.34
CA LYS A 16 0.94 -2.55 3.07
C LYS A 16 1.18 -1.47 2.03
N ARG A 17 2.32 -1.48 1.31
CA ARG A 17 2.57 -0.51 0.23
C ARG A 17 1.62 -0.71 -0.93
N LEU A 18 1.23 0.41 -1.52
CA LEU A 18 0.49 0.47 -2.75
C LEU A 18 1.45 0.46 -3.93
N MET A 19 1.28 -0.54 -4.77
CA MET A 19 2.03 -0.78 -5.99
C MET A 19 1.11 -0.61 -7.20
N PRO A 20 1.64 -0.18 -8.36
CA PRO A 20 0.96 -0.27 -9.65
C PRO A 20 0.42 -1.68 -9.94
N LEU A 21 -0.64 -1.82 -10.74
CA LEU A 21 -1.29 -3.12 -11.01
C LEU A 21 -0.42 -4.11 -11.79
N ASP A 22 0.54 -3.61 -12.55
CA ASP A 22 1.53 -4.32 -13.36
C ASP A 22 2.72 -4.83 -12.55
N SER A 23 2.91 -4.41 -11.28
CA SER A 23 4.08 -4.83 -10.49
C SER A 23 3.96 -6.27 -9.97
N ASP A 24 4.65 -7.26 -10.54
CA ASP A 24 4.50 -8.66 -10.08
C ASP A 24 5.02 -8.95 -8.67
N LYS A 25 5.92 -8.10 -8.17
CA LYS A 25 6.55 -8.26 -6.87
C LYS A 25 6.62 -6.91 -6.15
N CYS A 26 6.52 -6.94 -4.83
CA CYS A 26 6.78 -5.76 -4.02
C CYS A 26 8.28 -5.46 -4.02
N GLU A 27 8.66 -4.29 -4.55
CA GLU A 27 10.05 -3.83 -4.57
C GLU A 27 10.61 -3.51 -3.17
N PHE A 28 9.74 -3.40 -2.17
CA PHE A 28 10.11 -2.97 -0.82
C PHE A 28 10.38 -4.13 0.14
N CYS A 29 9.61 -5.20 0.04
CA CYS A 29 9.77 -6.38 0.90
C CYS A 29 10.08 -7.67 0.12
N GLY A 30 10.03 -7.63 -1.21
CA GLY A 30 10.24 -8.81 -2.05
C GLY A 30 9.10 -9.82 -2.03
N SER A 31 7.96 -9.52 -1.42
CA SER A 31 6.80 -10.43 -1.46
C SER A 31 6.06 -10.33 -2.79
N SER A 32 5.56 -11.46 -3.30
CA SER A 32 4.59 -11.53 -4.40
C SER A 32 3.14 -11.57 -3.91
N ASP A 33 2.91 -11.51 -2.60
CA ASP A 33 1.56 -11.51 -2.00
C ASP A 33 0.97 -10.09 -2.04
N LEU A 34 0.33 -9.81 -3.17
CA LEU A 34 -0.28 -8.53 -3.49
C LEU A 34 -1.81 -8.70 -3.63
N SER A 35 -2.57 -7.84 -2.97
CA SER A 35 -4.03 -7.87 -2.95
C SER A 35 -4.63 -6.62 -3.59
N ARG A 36 -5.69 -6.81 -4.36
CA ARG A 36 -6.51 -5.70 -4.90
C ARG A 36 -7.59 -5.24 -3.92
N ASP A 37 -7.83 -6.01 -2.86
CA ASP A 37 -8.83 -5.70 -1.84
C ASP A 37 -8.14 -5.06 -0.63
N TRP A 38 -8.09 -3.73 -0.64
CA TRP A 38 -7.49 -2.94 0.42
C TRP A 38 -8.32 -1.67 0.66
N PHE A 39 -8.19 -1.11 1.86
CA PHE A 39 -8.98 0.02 2.32
C PHE A 39 -8.12 1.04 3.04
N GLY A 40 -8.46 2.32 2.83
CA GLY A 40 -7.78 3.46 3.42
C GLY A 40 -6.44 3.75 2.74
N LEU A 41 -6.23 5.00 2.33
CA LEU A 41 -5.01 5.48 1.71
C LEU A 41 -4.28 6.39 2.68
N ALA A 42 -3.02 6.06 2.98
CA ALA A 42 -2.08 6.92 3.68
C ALA A 42 -0.93 7.27 2.73
N ILE A 43 -0.54 8.55 2.70
CA ILE A 43 0.60 9.01 1.91
C ILE A 43 1.59 9.63 2.87
N ILE A 44 2.76 9.02 2.99
CA ILE A 44 3.87 9.52 3.78
C ILE A 44 4.77 10.33 2.84
N ILE A 45 4.81 11.64 3.04
CA ILE A 45 5.57 12.58 2.21
C ILE A 45 6.99 12.76 2.75
N GLU A 46 7.13 12.84 4.07
CA GLU A 46 8.40 13.01 4.78
C GLU A 46 8.64 11.87 5.79
N ASP A 47 9.91 11.53 5.98
CA ASP A 47 10.39 10.72 7.08
C ASP A 47 10.31 11.49 8.40
N GLY A 48 9.91 10.83 9.48
CA GLY A 48 9.71 11.46 10.79
C GLY A 48 8.33 12.08 11.03
N SER A 49 7.37 11.89 10.13
CA SER A 49 5.98 12.28 10.42
C SER A 49 5.38 11.41 11.54
N LEU A 50 4.60 12.01 12.43
CA LEU A 50 3.92 11.32 13.53
C LEU A 50 2.98 10.19 13.03
N LEU A 51 2.49 10.30 11.79
CA LEU A 51 1.72 9.26 11.12
C LEU A 51 2.59 8.07 10.70
N ALA A 52 3.78 8.34 10.15
CA ALA A 52 4.73 7.30 9.77
C ALA A 52 5.19 6.48 10.99
N GLU A 53 5.50 7.15 12.11
CA GLU A 53 5.87 6.49 13.37
C GLU A 53 4.73 5.62 13.90
N LYS A 54 3.50 6.14 13.96
CA LYS A 54 2.33 5.38 14.42
C LYS A 54 2.02 4.16 13.56
N LEU A 55 2.33 4.23 12.26
CA LEU A 55 2.10 3.13 11.32
C LEU A 55 3.31 2.19 11.22
N GLY A 56 4.44 2.49 11.88
CA GLY A 56 5.68 1.73 11.76
C GLY A 56 6.26 1.77 10.34
N LEU A 57 6.10 2.89 9.64
CA LEU A 57 6.52 3.08 8.26
C LEU A 57 7.79 3.92 8.22
N GLU A 58 8.89 3.33 7.78
CA GLU A 58 10.19 4.02 7.73
C GLU A 58 10.41 4.81 6.44
N LYS A 59 9.65 4.49 5.38
CA LYS A 59 9.91 5.02 4.03
C LYS A 59 8.73 5.84 3.52
N THR A 60 9.02 6.91 2.80
CA THR A 60 8.02 7.74 2.11
C THR A 60 7.34 6.95 0.99
N GLY A 61 6.05 7.19 0.79
CA GLY A 61 5.26 6.46 -0.20
C GLY A 61 3.79 6.33 0.14
N ARG A 62 3.08 5.55 -0.68
CA ARG A 62 1.64 5.30 -0.55
C ARG A 62 1.40 3.95 0.10
N TYR A 63 0.53 3.92 1.09
CA TYR A 63 0.24 2.76 1.91
C TYR A 63 -1.27 2.56 2.07
N ALA A 64 -1.66 1.29 2.17
CA ALA A 64 -2.99 0.88 2.57
C ALA A 64 -3.06 0.79 4.10
N LEU A 65 -4.16 1.25 4.71
CA LEU A 65 -4.35 1.07 6.15
C LEU A 65 -4.74 -0.37 6.49
N LYS A 66 -5.57 -0.98 5.63
CA LYS A 66 -6.03 -2.37 5.77
C LYS A 66 -5.94 -3.09 4.44
N VAL A 67 -5.38 -4.29 4.44
CA VAL A 67 -5.29 -5.18 3.27
C VAL A 67 -6.01 -6.48 3.62
N ARG A 68 -6.85 -7.00 2.70
CA ARG A 68 -7.48 -8.31 2.81
C ARG A 68 -6.77 -9.35 1.95
#